data_AF-A0A3M1AXL8-F1
#
_entry.id   AF-A0A3M1AXL8-F1
#
_cell.length_a   1.000
_cell.length_b   1.000
_cell.length_c   1.000
_cell.angle_alpha   90.00
_cell.angle_beta   90.00
_cell.angle_gamma   90.00
#
_symmetry.space_group_name_H-M   'P 1'
#
loop_
_entity.id
_entity.type
_entity.pdbx_description
1 polymer ?
#
loop_
_entity_poly.entity_id
_entity_poly.type
_entity_poly.pdbx_seq_one_letter_code
_entity_poly.pdbx_strand_id
1 'polypeptide(L)'
;MDSRRFVGWCLGFGMTLWIGLGVQGLYAQAGGLESPFALGVGARAIGLGNAYVAFPTDATAIYWNPGGLDQLERKNLVLFYTQLLGGT
;
A
#
# COMPACT_ATOMS: atom_id res chain seq x y z
N MET A 1 38.32 15.03 33.50
CA MET A 1 37.58 14.44 32.38
C MET A 1 36.63 15.50 31.85
N ASP A 2 36.70 15.83 30.56
CA ASP A 2 35.93 16.92 29.96
C ASP A 2 34.46 16.49 29.76
N SER A 3 33.56 17.06 30.57
CA SER A 3 32.13 16.73 30.59
C SER A 3 31.43 17.00 29.26
N ARG A 4 31.98 17.89 28.43
CA ARG A 4 31.47 18.19 27.08
C ARG A 4 31.71 17.05 26.12
N ARG A 5 32.80 16.30 26.29
CA ARG A 5 33.09 15.11 25.48
C ARG A 5 32.25 13.91 25.90
N PHE A 6 31.93 13.79 27.18
CA PHE A 6 31.04 12.74 27.68
C PHE A 6 29.61 12.88 27.15
N VAL A 7 29.03 14.09 27.18
CA VAL A 7 27.68 14.36 26.65
C VAL A 7 27.58 14.09 25.14
N GLY A 8 28.62 14.45 24.37
CA GLY A 8 28.69 14.16 22.93
C GLY A 8 28.69 12.66 22.63
N TRP A 9 29.38 11.85 23.43
CA TRP A 9 29.37 10.39 23.28
C TRP A 9 28.01 9.79 23.65
N CYS A 10 27.35 10.25 24.71
CA CYS A 10 26.02 9.76 25.08
C CYS A 10 24.95 10.05 24.00
N LEU A 11 24.98 11.24 23.39
CA LEU A 11 24.04 11.60 22.32
C LEU A 11 24.32 10.83 21.02
N GLY A 12 25.59 10.67 20.64
CA GLY A 12 25.98 9.94 19.44
C GLY A 12 25.67 8.44 19.51
N PHE A 13 26.00 7.80 20.63
CA PHE A 13 25.69 6.38 20.85
C PHE A 13 24.20 6.13 21.05
N GLY A 14 23.50 7.02 21.75
CA GLY A 14 22.04 6.95 21.91
C GLY A 14 21.30 7.08 20.58
N MET A 15 21.69 8.03 19.73
CA MET A 15 21.09 8.22 18.41
C MET A 15 21.34 7.02 17.48
N THR A 16 22.56 6.47 17.51
CA THR A 16 22.92 5.30 16.68
C THR A 16 22.18 4.05 17.14
N LEU A 17 22.01 3.85 18.44
CA LEU A 17 21.25 2.74 19.02
C LEU A 17 19.75 2.85 18.68
N TRP A 18 19.19 4.07 18.68
CA TRP A 18 17.77 4.31 18.36
C TRP A 18 17.46 4.07 16.88
N ILE A 19 18.35 4.53 15.99
CA ILE A 19 18.22 4.27 14.55
C ILE A 19 18.44 2.79 14.23
N GLY A 20 19.43 2.13 14.84
CA GLY A 20 19.73 0.72 14.62
C GLY A 20 18.66 -0.26 15.12
N LEU A 21 18.00 0.05 16.25
CA LEU A 21 16.87 -0.72 16.77
C LEU A 21 15.57 -0.43 16.02
N GLY A 22 15.36 0.79 15.52
CA GLY A 22 14.17 1.17 14.74
C GLY A 22 14.10 0.55 13.34
N VAL A 23 15.21 0.02 12.82
CA VAL A 23 15.31 -0.53 11.45
C VAL A 23 14.87 -1.99 11.33
N GLN A 24 14.62 -2.69 12.44
CA GLN A 24 14.37 -4.14 12.49
C GLN A 24 13.03 -4.57 11.84
N GLY A 25 12.13 -3.63 11.52
CA GLY A 25 10.74 -3.91 11.08
C GLY A 25 10.44 -3.80 9.58
N LEU A 26 11.43 -3.57 8.71
CA LEU A 26 11.17 -3.23 7.30
C LEU A 26 10.91 -4.42 6.37
N TYR A 27 11.06 -5.66 6.84
CA TYR A 27 10.94 -6.86 6.00
C TYR A 27 10.05 -7.92 6.65
N ALA A 28 8.77 -7.58 6.86
CA ALA A 28 7.74 -8.57 7.16
C ALA A 28 6.85 -8.72 5.91
N GLN A 29 7.18 -9.66 5.05
CA GLN A 29 6.33 -10.03 3.92
C GLN A 29 5.18 -10.85 4.50
N ALA A 30 3.96 -10.33 4.39
CA ALA A 30 2.73 -11.02 4.77
C ALA A 30 2.45 -12.18 3.81
N GLY A 31 3.26 -13.23 3.86
CA GLY A 31 3.10 -14.44 3.07
C GLY A 31 1.87 -15.21 3.54
N GLY A 32 0.73 -15.03 2.86
CA GLY A 32 -0.48 -15.83 3.04
C GLY A 32 -1.53 -15.29 4.03
N LEU A 33 -1.30 -14.13 4.64
CA LEU A 33 -2.31 -13.45 5.46
C LEU A 33 -3.28 -12.60 4.61
N GLU A 34 -2.82 -12.19 3.44
CA GLU A 34 -3.55 -11.29 2.54
C GLU A 34 -4.36 -12.11 1.53
N SER A 35 -5.64 -11.75 1.33
CA SER A 35 -6.45 -12.34 0.26
C SER A 35 -5.83 -12.02 -1.11
N PRO A 36 -5.82 -12.96 -2.07
CA PRO A 36 -5.38 -12.67 -3.45
C PRO A 36 -6.24 -11.58 -4.12
N PHE A 37 -7.43 -11.31 -3.60
CA PHE A 37 -8.31 -10.23 -4.06
C PHE A 37 -8.09 -8.90 -3.33
N ALA A 38 -7.21 -8.83 -2.34
CA ALA A 38 -6.94 -7.61 -1.57
C ALA A 38 -6.35 -6.48 -2.44
N LEU A 39 -5.68 -6.83 -3.53
CA LEU A 39 -5.16 -5.88 -4.52
C LEU A 39 -6.28 -5.11 -5.26
N GLY A 40 -7.48 -5.68 -5.34
CA GLY A 40 -8.63 -5.08 -6.03
C GLY A 40 -8.75 -5.46 -7.51
N VAL A 41 -9.71 -4.82 -8.19
CA VAL A 41 -10.09 -5.13 -9.58
C VAL A 41 -9.91 -3.90 -10.47
N GLY A 42 -9.31 -4.09 -11.64
CA GLY A 42 -9.18 -3.06 -12.67
C GLY A 42 -7.86 -2.30 -12.63
N ALA A 43 -7.18 -2.21 -13.78
CA ALA A 43 -5.88 -1.56 -13.90
C ALA A 43 -5.91 -0.07 -13.50
N ARG A 44 -7.00 0.65 -13.84
CA ARG A 44 -7.16 2.07 -13.46
C ARG A 44 -7.30 2.24 -11.95
N ALA A 45 -8.16 1.45 -11.31
CA ALA A 45 -8.40 1.56 -9.88
C ALA A 45 -7.12 1.23 -9.08
N ILE A 46 -6.41 0.16 -9.48
CA ILE A 46 -5.12 -0.21 -8.90
C ILE A 46 -4.07 0.89 -9.13
N GLY A 47 -4.00 1.47 -10.34
CA GLY A 47 -3.08 2.57 -10.65
C GLY A 47 -3.35 3.85 -9.85
N LEU A 48 -4.58 4.05 -9.37
CA LEU A 48 -4.97 5.14 -8.47
C LEU A 48 -4.75 4.79 -6.99
N GLY A 49 -4.08 3.67 -6.68
CA GLY A 49 -3.88 3.22 -5.30
C GLY A 49 -5.20 2.83 -4.63
N ASN A 50 -6.12 2.22 -5.39
CA ASN A 50 -7.46 1.79 -4.94
C ASN A 50 -8.42 2.96 -4.57
N ALA A 51 -8.08 4.19 -4.94
CA ALA A 51 -8.92 5.38 -4.72
C ALA A 51 -9.96 5.58 -5.86
N TYR A 52 -10.84 4.61 -6.08
CA TYR A 52 -11.80 4.61 -7.21
C TYR A 52 -13.29 4.67 -6.80
N VAL A 53 -13.59 4.58 -5.51
CA VAL A 53 -14.97 4.48 -4.98
C VAL A 53 -15.83 5.71 -5.32
N ALA A 54 -15.23 6.91 -5.34
CA ALA A 54 -15.96 8.16 -5.50
C ALA A 54 -16.37 8.46 -6.95
N PHE A 55 -15.61 7.96 -7.94
CA PHE A 55 -15.87 8.25 -9.35
C PHE A 55 -15.55 7.04 -10.23
N PRO A 56 -16.41 6.00 -10.20
CA PRO A 56 -16.23 4.85 -11.06
C PRO A 56 -16.72 5.18 -12.48
N THR A 57 -15.89 4.85 -13.49
CA THR A 57 -16.05 5.28 -14.89
C THR A 57 -16.10 4.13 -15.89
N ASP A 58 -15.97 2.89 -15.43
CA ASP A 58 -15.89 1.69 -16.27
C ASP A 58 -16.57 0.49 -15.60
N ALA A 59 -16.66 -0.63 -16.30
CA ALA A 59 -17.36 -1.83 -15.79
C ALA A 59 -16.80 -2.37 -14.46
N THR A 60 -15.58 -1.97 -14.08
CA THR A 60 -14.98 -2.34 -12.78
C THR A 60 -15.69 -1.68 -11.60
N ALA A 61 -16.52 -0.66 -11.85
CA ALA A 61 -17.43 -0.02 -10.90
C ALA A 61 -18.23 -1.02 -10.05
N ILE A 62 -18.62 -2.17 -10.61
CA ILE A 62 -19.36 -3.22 -9.89
C ILE A 62 -18.59 -3.69 -8.63
N TYR A 63 -17.26 -3.71 -8.70
CA TYR A 63 -16.40 -4.09 -7.58
C TYR A 63 -16.24 -2.96 -6.55
N TRP A 64 -16.12 -1.70 -7.01
CA TRP A 64 -15.77 -0.56 -6.16
C TRP A 64 -16.98 0.19 -5.58
N ASN A 65 -18.02 0.40 -6.39
CA ASN A 65 -19.25 1.11 -6.05
C ASN A 65 -20.35 0.82 -7.10
N PRO A 66 -21.25 -0.15 -6.86
CA PRO A 66 -22.35 -0.46 -7.77
C PRO A 66 -23.31 0.72 -8.01
N GLY A 67 -23.42 1.67 -7.09
CA GLY A 67 -24.25 2.86 -7.27
C GLY A 67 -23.71 3.82 -8.34
N GLY A 68 -22.41 3.76 -8.62
CA GLY A 68 -21.81 4.50 -9.72
C GLY A 68 -22.02 3.87 -11.10
N LEU A 69 -22.68 2.70 -11.18
CA LEU A 69 -22.98 2.08 -12.47
C LEU A 69 -23.94 2.90 -13.32
N ASP A 70 -24.78 3.73 -12.68
CA ASP A 70 -25.68 4.67 -13.36
C ASP A 70 -24.93 5.76 -14.13
N GLN A 71 -23.68 6.05 -13.76
CA GLN A 71 -22.83 7.04 -14.46
C GLN A 71 -22.26 6.49 -15.77
N LEU A 72 -22.44 5.20 -16.07
CA LEU A 72 -22.00 4.59 -17.33
C LEU A 72 -23.03 4.83 -18.43
N GLU A 73 -22.77 5.80 -19.29
CA GLU A 73 -23.66 6.17 -20.41
C GLU A 73 -23.79 5.10 -21.51
N ARG A 74 -22.89 4.11 -21.53
CA ARG A 74 -22.77 3.11 -22.59
C ARG A 74 -22.42 1.75 -22.00
N LYS A 75 -22.76 0.68 -22.73
CA LYS A 75 -22.29 -0.68 -22.42
C LYS A 75 -20.76 -0.68 -22.38
N ASN A 76 -20.20 -1.18 -21.29
CA ASN A 76 -18.76 -1.16 -21.03
C ASN A 76 -18.26 -2.57 -20.74
N LEU A 77 -17.10 -2.92 -21.30
CA LEU A 77 -16.44 -4.21 -21.11
C LEU A 77 -14.96 -3.93 -20.78
N VAL A 78 -14.48 -4.48 -19.67
CA VAL A 78 -13.11 -4.28 -19.22
C VAL A 78 -12.44 -5.65 -19.03
N LEU A 79 -11.23 -5.77 -19.59
CA LEU A 79 -10.34 -6.90 -19.41
C LEU A 79 -9.02 -6.36 -18.86
N PHE A 80 -8.49 -7.01 -17.82
CA PHE A 80 -7.20 -6.62 -17.23
C PHE A 80 -6.47 -7.86 -16.73
N TYR A 81 -5.16 -7.73 -16.60
CA TYR A 81 -4.27 -8.75 -16.07
C TYR A 81 -3.32 -8.09 -15.07
N THR A 82 -3.09 -8.74 -13.94
CA THR A 82 -2.10 -8.33 -12.96
C THR A 82 -1.35 -9.55 -12.44
N GLN A 83 -0.05 -9.40 -12.21
CA GLN A 83 0.77 -10.44 -11.61
C GLN A 83 0.77 -10.26 -10.09
N LEU A 84 0.23 -11.24 -9.37
CA LEU A 84 0.33 -11.28 -7.92
C LEU A 84 1.73 -11.75 -7.52
N LEU A 85 2.50 -10.88 -6.87
CA LEU A 85 3.88 -11.18 -6.45
C LEU A 85 3.94 -11.86 -5.07
N GLY A 86 2.80 -12.05 -4.41
CA GLY A 86 2.65 -12.73 -3.12
C GLY A 86 1.17 -12.94 -2.78
N GLY A 87 0.86 -14.02 -2.05
CA GLY A 87 -0.52 -14.44 -1.73
C GLY A 87 -0.75 -15.91 -2.10
N THR A 88 -0.48 -16.81 -1.16
CA THR A 88 -0.84 -18.24 -1.20
C THR A 88 -1.49 -18.62 0.12
#